data_AF-A0A8T4JBW1-F1
#
_entry.id   AF-A0A8T4JBW1-F1
#
_cell.length_a   1.000
_cell.length_b   1.000
_cell.length_c   1.000
_cell.angle_alpha   90.00
_cell.angle_beta   90.00
_cell.angle_gamma   90.00
#
_symmetry.space_group_name_H-M   'P 1'
#
loop_
_entity.id
_entity.type
_entity.pdbx_description
1 polymer ?
#
loop_
_entity_poly.entity_id
_entity_poly.type
_entity_poly.pdbx_seq_one_letter_code
_entity_poly.pdbx_strand_id
1 'polypeptide(L)'
;MGEEKEPVEETQEEQPAEDAAFMQHIRAEKLFLSICIFATLFLALFVSNSTTSSPFFTFLGFLPLLITLIMLYLLVEHDYKQDLYWAPPFFTAFLFLAIMSLLSPAIDHQLNVGALTVINLILGLVVVLVLILFQGRVVMPVKEEFKEEDIGEYLHGIEDKCKALNFVIGRVYRMSSGGTDKMRSRVRINKDWYNEFHAIQSDDIKERKQEALEVLHKIHDRLMLYAKKENEIFSDAELKGLKNLVRDKEGNDKIIDVFLVNDRDPVEHYYVGAVDASRRLIAELEKP
;
A
#
# COMPACT_ATOMS: atom_id res chain seq x y z
N MET A 1 12.52 -27.87 41.42
CA MET A 1 12.64 -28.44 40.06
C MET A 1 12.18 -27.34 39.12
N GLY A 2 13.13 -26.61 38.54
CA GLY A 2 12.82 -25.56 37.57
C GLY A 2 12.56 -26.24 36.23
N GLU A 3 11.36 -26.05 35.69
CA GLU A 3 11.05 -26.42 34.31
C GLU A 3 11.77 -25.45 33.39
N GLU A 4 12.81 -25.94 32.71
CA GLU A 4 13.35 -25.29 31.51
C GLU A 4 12.21 -25.25 30.48
N LYS A 5 11.66 -24.06 30.27
CA LYS A 5 10.75 -23.81 29.15
C LYS A 5 11.56 -23.91 27.87
N GLU A 6 11.23 -24.89 27.05
CA GLU A 6 11.75 -25.00 25.68
C GLU A 6 11.44 -23.69 24.93
N PRO A 7 12.41 -23.12 24.21
CA PRO A 7 12.18 -21.93 23.42
C PRO A 7 11.14 -22.25 22.34
N VAL A 8 10.03 -21.51 22.39
CA VAL A 8 9.01 -21.53 21.35
C VAL A 8 9.68 -21.07 20.06
N GLU A 9 9.85 -21.98 19.10
CA GLU A 9 10.26 -21.63 17.74
C GLU A 9 9.14 -20.80 17.11
N GLU A 10 9.25 -19.47 17.23
CA GLU A 10 8.46 -18.52 16.47
C GLU A 10 8.59 -18.86 14.99
N THR A 11 7.48 -19.29 14.39
CA THR A 11 7.43 -19.68 12.99
C THR A 11 7.51 -18.40 12.14
N GLN A 12 8.72 -18.07 11.68
CA GLN A 12 9.08 -16.85 10.94
C GLN A 12 8.43 -16.68 9.53
N GLU A 13 7.39 -17.44 9.19
CA GLU A 13 6.89 -17.54 7.82
C GLU A 13 5.88 -16.45 7.40
N GLU A 14 5.26 -15.69 8.31
CA GLU A 14 4.26 -14.66 7.95
C GLU A 14 4.78 -13.23 7.81
N GLN A 15 5.85 -12.87 8.54
CA GLN A 15 6.57 -11.60 8.34
C GLN A 15 7.01 -11.32 6.88
N PRO A 16 7.47 -12.29 6.07
CA PRO A 16 7.96 -12.02 4.71
C PRO A 16 6.88 -11.57 3.72
N ALA A 17 5.59 -11.85 3.95
CA ALA A 17 4.53 -11.53 2.98
C ALA A 17 4.10 -10.06 3.01
N GLU A 18 3.98 -9.48 4.20
CA GLU A 18 3.70 -8.04 4.35
C GLU A 18 4.91 -7.19 3.97
N ASP A 19 6.10 -7.63 4.38
CA ASP A 19 7.35 -7.04 3.94
C ASP A 19 7.43 -7.06 2.41
N ALA A 20 6.97 -8.13 1.74
CA ALA A 20 6.95 -8.20 0.29
C ALA A 20 5.99 -7.19 -0.36
N ALA A 21 4.78 -6.99 0.19
CA ALA A 21 3.81 -6.04 -0.36
C ALA A 21 4.26 -4.58 -0.17
N PHE A 22 4.74 -4.25 1.02
CA PHE A 22 5.34 -2.94 1.31
C PHE A 22 6.57 -2.68 0.42
N MET A 23 7.45 -3.68 0.28
CA MET A 23 8.60 -3.58 -0.62
C MET A 23 8.20 -3.48 -2.09
N GLN A 24 7.09 -4.10 -2.50
CA GLN A 24 6.57 -3.98 -3.87
C GLN A 24 6.07 -2.55 -4.15
N HIS A 25 5.44 -1.90 -3.17
CA HIS A 25 5.00 -0.51 -3.30
C HIS A 25 6.19 0.45 -3.44
N ILE A 26 7.16 0.37 -2.51
CA ILE A 26 8.39 1.19 -2.57
C ILE A 26 9.11 0.97 -3.90
N ARG A 27 9.14 -0.27 -4.41
CA ARG A 27 9.74 -0.57 -5.72
C ARG A 27 9.01 0.13 -6.87
N ALA A 28 7.68 0.21 -6.85
CA ALA A 28 6.91 0.86 -7.91
C ALA A 28 7.16 2.38 -7.94
N GLU A 29 7.22 3.03 -6.77
CA GLU A 29 7.52 4.46 -6.67
C GLU A 29 8.95 4.77 -7.11
N LYS A 30 9.93 3.98 -6.64
CA LYS A 30 11.34 4.10 -7.08
C LYS A 30 11.47 3.90 -8.58
N LEU A 31 10.72 2.95 -9.16
CA LEU A 31 10.69 2.73 -10.60
C LEU A 31 10.11 3.94 -11.34
N PHE A 32 8.99 4.48 -10.88
CA PHE A 32 8.38 5.69 -11.45
C PHE A 32 9.36 6.87 -11.43
N LEU A 33 9.99 7.15 -10.29
CA LEU A 33 10.98 8.24 -10.17
C LEU A 33 12.20 7.99 -11.06
N SER A 34 12.67 6.75 -11.16
CA SER A 34 13.75 6.38 -12.08
C SER A 34 13.37 6.68 -13.53
N ILE A 35 12.15 6.32 -13.95
CA ILE A 35 11.61 6.64 -15.28
C ILE A 35 11.58 8.16 -15.49
N CYS A 36 11.12 8.94 -14.52
CA CYS A 36 11.13 10.40 -14.60
C CYS A 36 12.54 10.99 -14.74
N ILE A 37 13.53 10.44 -14.04
CA ILE A 37 14.95 10.85 -14.15
C ILE A 37 15.44 10.60 -15.58
N PHE A 38 15.27 9.38 -16.10
CA PHE A 38 15.67 9.05 -17.48
C PHE A 38 14.93 9.90 -18.51
N ALA A 39 13.64 10.13 -18.33
CA ALA A 39 12.84 10.99 -19.21
C ALA A 39 13.33 12.43 -19.21
N THR A 40 13.72 12.97 -18.04
CA THR A 40 14.26 14.33 -17.91
C THR A 40 15.63 14.45 -18.60
N LEU A 41 16.51 13.46 -18.42
CA LEU A 41 17.80 13.41 -19.11
C LEU A 41 17.63 13.32 -20.63
N PHE A 42 16.72 12.46 -21.09
CA PHE A 42 16.39 12.32 -22.50
C PHE A 42 15.83 13.63 -23.08
N LEU A 43 14.93 14.29 -22.35
CA LEU A 43 14.35 15.57 -22.76
C LEU A 43 15.43 16.65 -22.88
N ALA A 44 16.37 16.72 -21.92
CA ALA A 44 17.48 17.67 -21.99
C ALA A 44 18.37 17.44 -23.22
N LEU A 45 18.69 16.18 -23.55
CA LEU A 45 19.43 15.83 -24.76
C LEU A 45 18.64 16.16 -26.03
N PHE A 46 17.34 15.87 -26.04
CA PHE A 46 16.45 16.15 -27.17
C PHE A 46 16.35 17.66 -27.45
N VAL A 47 16.13 18.46 -26.41
CA VAL A 47 16.11 19.94 -26.52
C VAL A 47 17.47 20.46 -26.97
N SER A 48 18.57 19.89 -26.46
CA SER A 48 19.91 20.28 -26.88
C SER A 48 20.17 20.01 -28.36
N ASN A 49 19.65 18.91 -28.91
CA ASN A 49 19.79 18.60 -30.33
C ASN A 49 18.85 19.43 -31.22
N SER A 50 17.75 19.93 -30.66
CA SER A 50 16.72 20.69 -31.38
C SER A 50 16.96 22.21 -31.34
N THR A 51 17.92 22.67 -30.54
CA THR A 51 18.22 24.09 -30.36
C THR A 51 19.67 24.37 -30.73
N THR A 52 20.00 25.63 -31.01
CA THR A 52 21.39 26.06 -31.26
C THR A 52 22.18 26.27 -29.96
N SER A 53 21.56 26.02 -28.80
CA SER A 53 22.17 26.19 -27.49
C SER A 53 23.22 25.12 -27.23
N SER A 54 24.31 25.49 -26.55
CA SER A 54 25.31 24.50 -26.11
C SER A 54 24.65 23.44 -25.22
N PRO A 55 24.96 22.14 -25.40
CA PRO A 55 24.44 21.07 -24.55
C PRO A 55 24.65 21.30 -23.06
N PHE A 56 25.75 21.96 -22.70
CA PHE A 56 26.06 22.33 -21.32
C PHE A 56 24.98 23.24 -20.71
N PHE A 57 24.57 24.29 -21.43
CA PHE A 57 23.56 25.22 -20.93
C PHE A 57 22.18 24.59 -20.88
N THR A 58 21.81 23.79 -21.89
CA THR A 58 20.55 23.06 -21.86
C THR A 58 20.49 22.13 -20.66
N PHE A 59 21.55 21.36 -20.39
CA PHE A 59 21.62 20.48 -19.22
C PHE A 59 21.55 21.27 -17.90
N LEU A 60 22.28 22.38 -17.81
CA LEU A 60 22.25 23.27 -16.65
C LEU A 60 20.84 23.81 -16.37
N GLY A 61 20.06 24.06 -17.42
CA GLY A 61 18.66 24.50 -17.33
C GLY A 61 17.70 23.45 -16.76
N PHE A 62 17.99 22.15 -16.90
CA PHE A 62 17.18 21.04 -16.35
C PHE A 62 17.72 20.51 -15.01
N LEU A 63 18.87 21.00 -14.56
CA LEU A 63 19.50 20.57 -13.31
C LEU A 63 18.58 20.68 -12.06
N PRO A 64 17.74 21.73 -11.89
CA PRO A 64 16.88 21.83 -10.72
C PRO A 64 15.84 20.71 -10.63
N LEU A 65 15.21 20.36 -11.75
CA LEU A 65 14.28 19.23 -11.81
C LEU A 65 15.01 17.91 -11.56
N LEU A 66 16.20 17.71 -12.10
CA LEU A 66 16.99 16.50 -11.86
C LEU A 66 17.32 16.32 -10.38
N ILE A 67 17.78 17.38 -9.70
CA ILE A 67 18.06 17.37 -8.26
C ILE A 67 16.77 17.12 -7.47
N THR A 68 15.64 17.72 -7.88
CA THR A 68 14.32 17.49 -7.26
C THR A 68 13.95 16.01 -7.31
N LEU A 69 14.11 15.36 -8.46
CA LEU A 69 13.81 13.94 -8.63
C LEU A 69 14.72 13.05 -7.78
N ILE A 70 16.01 13.38 -7.68
CA ILE A 70 16.96 12.66 -6.82
C ILE A 70 16.57 12.82 -5.34
N MET A 71 16.22 14.03 -4.90
CA MET A 71 15.76 14.26 -3.53
C MET A 71 14.48 13.47 -3.22
N LEU A 72 13.50 13.48 -4.13
CA LEU A 72 12.27 12.69 -3.99
C LEU A 72 12.58 11.19 -3.93
N TYR A 73 13.51 10.70 -4.75
CA TYR A 73 13.94 9.30 -4.72
C TYR A 73 14.51 8.92 -3.35
N LEU A 74 15.37 9.77 -2.77
CA LEU A 74 15.93 9.55 -1.44
C LEU A 74 14.86 9.64 -0.33
N LEU A 75 13.90 10.55 -0.46
CA LEU A 75 12.80 10.68 0.50
C LEU A 75 11.89 9.44 0.50
N VAL A 76 11.59 8.90 -0.68
CA VAL A 76 10.84 7.64 -0.83
C VAL A 76 11.66 6.45 -0.31
N GLU A 77 12.98 6.42 -0.58
CA GLU A 77 13.86 5.35 -0.12
C GLU A 77 13.94 5.23 1.40
N HIS A 78 13.85 6.35 2.11
CA HIS A 78 13.93 6.41 3.57
C HIS A 78 12.56 6.54 4.26
N ASP A 79 11.46 6.35 3.53
CA ASP A 79 10.09 6.38 4.06
C ASP A 79 9.76 7.67 4.85
N TYR A 80 10.16 8.83 4.31
CA TYR A 80 9.83 10.12 4.92
C TYR A 80 8.35 10.49 4.70
N LYS A 81 7.80 11.27 5.65
CA LYS A 81 6.43 11.81 5.59
C LYS A 81 6.16 12.51 4.26
N GLN A 82 4.99 12.21 3.66
CA GLN A 82 4.55 12.74 2.36
C GLN A 82 4.53 14.27 2.31
N ASP A 83 4.21 14.94 3.42
CA ASP A 83 4.25 16.41 3.51
C ASP A 83 5.62 16.99 3.13
N LEU A 84 6.70 16.23 3.35
CA LEU A 84 8.05 16.66 3.04
C LEU A 84 8.34 16.65 1.53
N TYR A 85 7.54 15.93 0.73
CA TYR A 85 7.74 15.81 -0.72
C TYR A 85 7.45 17.11 -1.47
N TRP A 86 6.72 18.03 -0.83
CA TRP A 86 6.45 19.35 -1.39
C TRP A 86 7.67 20.27 -1.32
N ALA A 87 8.63 20.03 -0.43
CA ALA A 87 9.77 20.93 -0.23
C ALA A 87 10.81 20.93 -1.37
N PRO A 88 11.22 19.78 -1.95
CA PRO A 88 12.28 19.74 -2.95
C PRO A 88 12.06 20.63 -4.19
N PRO A 89 10.89 20.67 -4.86
CA PRO A 89 10.69 21.52 -6.04
C PRO A 89 10.90 23.01 -5.76
N PHE A 90 10.46 23.50 -4.59
CA PHE A 90 10.70 24.90 -4.19
C PHE A 90 12.17 25.11 -3.88
N PHE A 91 12.76 24.24 -3.05
CA PHE A 91 14.15 24.38 -2.62
C PHE A 91 15.11 24.45 -3.81
N THR A 92 15.01 23.52 -4.76
CA THR A 92 15.89 23.46 -5.93
C THR A 92 15.67 24.62 -6.90
N ALA A 93 14.43 25.05 -7.11
CA ALA A 93 14.11 26.19 -7.97
C ALA A 93 14.66 27.51 -7.41
N PHE A 94 14.48 27.76 -6.11
CA PHE A 94 15.06 28.94 -5.45
C PHE A 94 16.59 28.90 -5.45
N LEU A 95 17.17 27.72 -5.16
CA LEU A 95 18.62 27.55 -5.18
C LEU A 95 19.20 27.81 -6.57
N PHE A 96 18.55 27.32 -7.62
CA PHE A 96 18.93 27.58 -9.00
C PHE A 96 18.88 29.07 -9.35
N LEU A 97 17.78 29.75 -9.02
CA LEU A 97 17.63 31.17 -9.28
C LEU A 97 18.73 31.99 -8.57
N ALA A 98 19.03 31.67 -7.31
CA ALA A 98 20.06 32.34 -6.53
C ALA A 98 21.47 32.12 -7.12
N ILE A 99 21.83 30.86 -7.41
CA ILE A 99 23.14 30.50 -7.96
C ILE A 99 23.35 31.14 -9.35
N MET A 100 22.35 31.04 -10.23
CA MET A 100 22.48 31.55 -11.60
C MET A 100 22.54 33.08 -11.64
N SER A 101 21.84 33.76 -10.73
CA SER A 101 21.93 35.22 -10.58
C SER A 101 23.32 35.67 -10.10
N LEU A 102 24.02 34.84 -9.31
CA LEU A 102 25.36 35.12 -8.81
C LEU A 102 26.47 34.84 -9.83
N LEU A 103 26.30 33.82 -10.68
CA LEU A 103 27.38 33.31 -11.52
C LEU A 103 27.78 34.21 -12.71
N SER A 104 26.86 34.99 -13.28
CA SER A 104 27.15 36.13 -14.18
C SER A 104 25.89 36.58 -14.93
N PRO A 105 25.68 37.91 -15.14
CA PRO A 105 24.62 38.43 -16.02
C PRO A 105 24.68 37.89 -17.46
N ALA A 106 25.86 37.45 -17.93
CA ALA A 106 26.02 36.90 -19.26
C ALA A 106 25.30 35.55 -19.45
N ILE A 107 25.16 34.76 -18.38
CA ILE A 107 24.48 33.48 -18.42
C ILE A 107 22.95 33.68 -18.40
N ASP A 108 22.48 34.71 -17.69
CA ASP A 108 21.05 35.03 -17.58
C ASP A 108 20.42 35.30 -18.95
N HIS A 109 21.11 36.08 -19.80
CA HIS A 109 20.66 36.38 -21.15
C HIS A 109 20.60 35.16 -22.08
N GLN A 110 21.42 34.13 -21.85
CA GLN A 110 21.43 32.94 -22.71
C GLN A 110 20.40 31.89 -22.30
N LEU A 111 20.13 31.76 -21.00
CA LEU A 111 19.28 30.69 -20.47
C LEU A 111 17.84 31.12 -20.17
N ASN A 112 17.53 32.42 -20.13
CA ASN A 112 16.25 32.91 -19.63
C ASN A 112 15.93 32.24 -18.28
N VAL A 113 16.80 32.48 -17.30
CA VAL A 113 16.84 31.77 -16.02
C VAL A 113 15.49 31.85 -15.30
N GLY A 114 14.81 33.00 -15.39
CA GLY A 114 13.48 33.18 -14.82
C GLY A 114 12.45 32.19 -15.38
N ALA A 115 12.34 32.09 -16.71
CA ALA A 115 11.39 31.16 -17.34
C ALA A 115 11.73 29.69 -17.02
N LEU A 116 13.02 29.31 -17.08
CA LEU A 116 13.45 27.95 -16.74
C LEU A 116 13.18 27.61 -15.28
N THR A 117 13.37 28.54 -14.36
CA THR A 117 13.05 28.34 -12.93
C THR A 117 11.57 27.99 -12.75
N VAL A 118 10.69 28.76 -13.38
CA VAL A 118 9.23 28.54 -13.31
C VAL A 118 8.84 27.19 -13.92
N ILE A 119 9.41 26.84 -15.08
CA ILE A 119 9.13 25.55 -15.75
C ILE A 119 9.57 24.38 -14.86
N ASN A 120 10.79 24.41 -14.31
CA ASN A 120 11.27 23.35 -13.43
C ASN A 120 10.42 23.22 -12.17
N LEU A 121 9.98 24.33 -11.59
CA LEU A 121 9.08 24.33 -10.42
C LEU A 121 7.75 23.66 -10.76
N ILE A 122 7.10 24.07 -11.86
CA ILE A 122 5.81 23.49 -12.28
C ILE A 122 5.96 21.99 -12.55
N LEU A 123 7.00 21.57 -13.30
CA LEU A 123 7.24 20.16 -13.59
C LEU A 123 7.51 19.36 -12.30
N GLY A 124 8.31 19.91 -11.37
CA GLY A 124 8.54 19.29 -10.08
C GLY A 124 7.27 19.10 -9.27
N LEU A 125 6.39 20.12 -9.22
CA LEU A 125 5.10 20.03 -8.54
C LEU A 125 4.16 19.01 -9.18
N VAL A 126 4.15 18.91 -10.51
CA VAL A 126 3.37 17.88 -11.24
C VAL A 126 3.86 16.48 -10.86
N VAL A 127 5.17 16.26 -10.78
CA VAL A 127 5.72 14.96 -10.36
C VAL A 127 5.30 14.63 -8.92
N VAL A 128 5.38 15.59 -7.99
CA VAL A 128 4.93 15.39 -6.60
C VAL A 128 3.44 15.06 -6.54
N LEU A 129 2.60 15.78 -7.28
CA LEU A 129 1.17 15.50 -7.35
C LEU A 129 0.89 14.08 -7.86
N VAL A 130 1.56 13.68 -8.94
CA VAL A 130 1.40 12.33 -9.50
C VAL A 130 1.86 11.27 -8.49
N LEU A 131 2.99 11.50 -7.80
CA LEU A 131 3.50 10.61 -6.77
C LEU A 131 2.48 10.44 -5.62
N ILE A 132 1.90 11.53 -5.13
CA ILE A 132 0.87 11.50 -4.08
C ILE A 132 -0.40 10.79 -4.56
N LEU A 133 -0.80 10.97 -5.82
CA LEU A 133 -1.96 10.25 -6.40
C LEU A 133 -1.70 8.75 -6.54
N PHE A 134 -0.46 8.34 -6.79
CA PHE A 134 -0.06 6.93 -6.72
C PHE A 134 -0.14 6.40 -5.29
N GLN A 135 0.33 7.18 -4.31
CA GLN A 135 0.31 6.83 -2.89
C GLN A 135 -1.10 6.75 -2.30
N GLY A 136 -2.00 7.66 -2.67
CA GLY A 136 -3.37 7.70 -2.16
C GLY A 136 -4.22 6.48 -2.55
N ARG A 137 -3.71 5.60 -3.44
CA ARG A 137 -4.32 4.31 -3.73
C ARG A 137 -3.88 3.20 -2.77
N VAL A 138 -2.81 3.40 -2.01
CA VAL A 138 -2.29 2.44 -1.04
C VAL A 138 -2.49 3.05 0.34
N VAL A 139 -3.61 2.71 0.95
CA VAL A 139 -3.89 3.05 2.35
C VAL A 139 -2.88 2.30 3.21
N MET A 140 -1.75 2.93 3.50
CA MET A 140 -0.83 2.41 4.51
C MET A 140 -1.57 2.41 5.84
N PRO A 141 -1.67 1.28 6.53
CA PRO A 141 -2.32 1.26 7.83
C PRO A 141 -1.51 2.17 8.76
N VAL A 142 -2.14 3.22 9.28
CA VAL A 142 -1.50 4.16 10.21
C VAL A 142 -0.94 3.34 11.37
N LYS A 143 0.34 3.54 11.67
CA LYS A 143 1.01 2.95 12.82
C LYS A 143 0.58 3.70 14.09
N GLU A 144 -0.71 3.62 14.41
CA GLU A 144 -1.22 4.07 15.71
C GLU A 144 -0.57 3.21 16.80
N GLU A 145 0.02 3.87 17.79
CA GLU A 145 0.49 3.19 18.99
C GLU A 145 -0.71 2.57 19.67
N PHE A 146 -0.65 1.24 19.83
CA PHE A 146 -1.71 0.49 20.45
C PHE A 146 -1.86 0.91 21.91
N LYS A 147 -3.04 1.41 22.29
CA LYS A 147 -3.39 1.66 23.68
C LYS A 147 -4.31 0.54 24.17
N GLU A 148 -4.03 0.03 25.35
CA GLU A 148 -4.82 -1.04 25.98
C GLU A 148 -6.30 -0.64 26.15
N GLU A 149 -6.57 0.66 26.32
CA GLU A 149 -7.91 1.26 26.43
C GLU A 149 -8.75 1.11 25.13
N ASP A 150 -8.11 0.87 23.99
CA ASP A 150 -8.75 0.86 22.67
C ASP A 150 -9.03 -0.56 22.14
N ILE A 151 -8.70 -1.64 22.88
CA ILE A 151 -8.83 -3.02 22.36
C ILE A 151 -10.27 -3.32 21.88
N GLY A 152 -11.29 -2.86 22.62
CA GLY A 152 -12.69 -3.04 22.23
C GLY A 152 -13.04 -2.34 20.90
N GLU A 153 -12.46 -1.17 20.63
CA GLU A 153 -12.64 -0.47 19.35
C GLU A 153 -12.02 -1.26 18.20
N TYR A 154 -10.81 -1.81 18.40
CA TYR A 154 -10.19 -2.68 17.40
C TYR A 154 -11.00 -3.96 17.14
N LEU A 155 -11.53 -4.61 18.17
CA LEU A 155 -12.38 -5.79 18.02
C LEU A 155 -13.63 -5.49 17.20
N HIS A 156 -14.33 -4.39 17.48
CA HIS A 156 -15.46 -3.94 16.67
C HIS A 156 -15.03 -3.56 15.24
N GLY A 157 -13.86 -2.93 15.10
CA GLY A 157 -13.28 -2.61 13.81
C GLY A 157 -12.98 -3.84 12.95
N ILE A 158 -12.56 -4.95 13.56
CA ILE A 158 -12.37 -6.25 12.89
C ILE A 158 -13.72 -6.86 12.53
N GLU A 159 -14.66 -6.83 13.47
CA GLU A 159 -16.01 -7.36 13.31
C GLU A 159 -16.74 -6.76 12.08
N ASP A 160 -16.77 -5.44 11.98
CA ASP A 160 -17.44 -4.73 10.88
C ASP A 160 -16.79 -5.04 9.52
N LYS A 161 -15.46 -5.12 9.49
CA LYS A 161 -14.73 -5.50 8.27
C LYS A 161 -15.01 -6.95 7.87
N CYS A 162 -15.09 -7.87 8.82
CA CYS A 162 -15.46 -9.27 8.58
C CYS A 162 -16.89 -9.41 8.04
N LYS A 163 -17.84 -8.64 8.58
CA LYS A 163 -19.21 -8.56 8.05
C LYS A 163 -19.21 -8.05 6.61
N ALA A 164 -18.49 -6.96 6.32
CA ALA A 164 -18.38 -6.39 4.99
C ALA A 164 -17.80 -7.40 3.97
N LEU A 165 -16.72 -8.10 4.34
CA LEU A 165 -16.12 -9.16 3.51
C LEU A 165 -17.10 -10.31 3.23
N ASN A 166 -17.88 -10.73 4.23
CA ASN A 166 -18.92 -11.74 4.04
C ASN A 166 -20.04 -11.30 3.09
N PHE A 167 -20.37 -10.00 3.04
CA PHE A 167 -21.29 -9.45 2.05
C PHE A 167 -20.68 -9.49 0.64
N VAL A 168 -19.41 -9.09 0.48
CA VAL A 168 -18.67 -9.15 -0.79
C VAL A 168 -18.65 -10.57 -1.35
N ILE A 169 -18.29 -11.56 -0.53
CA ILE A 169 -18.33 -12.99 -0.91
C ILE A 169 -19.71 -13.39 -1.45
N GLY A 170 -20.76 -12.92 -0.77
CA GLY A 170 -22.15 -13.18 -1.15
C GLY A 170 -22.52 -12.61 -2.52
N ARG A 171 -21.97 -11.44 -2.89
CA ARG A 171 -22.22 -10.76 -4.17
C ARG A 171 -21.37 -11.30 -5.31
N VAL A 172 -20.07 -11.53 -5.07
CA VAL A 172 -19.13 -12.04 -6.08
C VAL A 172 -19.47 -13.49 -6.45
N TYR A 173 -19.58 -14.38 -5.44
CA TYR A 173 -19.87 -15.80 -5.64
C TYR A 173 -21.37 -16.14 -5.49
N ARG A 174 -22.24 -15.26 -5.98
CA ARG A 174 -23.69 -15.53 -6.04
C ARG A 174 -24.04 -16.62 -7.05
N MET A 175 -25.21 -17.23 -6.89
CA MET A 175 -25.71 -18.28 -7.78
C MET A 175 -25.82 -17.84 -9.26
N SER A 176 -26.19 -16.60 -9.52
CA SER A 176 -26.27 -16.07 -10.91
C SER A 176 -24.89 -15.93 -11.58
N SER A 177 -23.82 -15.91 -10.79
CA SER A 177 -22.42 -15.94 -11.27
C SER A 177 -21.85 -17.37 -11.27
N GLY A 178 -22.69 -18.40 -11.04
CA GLY A 178 -22.28 -19.80 -10.95
C GLY A 178 -21.70 -20.24 -9.61
N GLY A 179 -21.69 -19.37 -8.60
CA GLY A 179 -21.24 -19.73 -7.25
C GLY A 179 -22.23 -20.63 -6.51
N THR A 180 -21.74 -21.41 -5.55
CA THR A 180 -22.54 -22.31 -4.72
C THR A 180 -22.39 -21.99 -3.24
N ASP A 181 -23.33 -22.45 -2.41
CA ASP A 181 -23.24 -22.29 -0.95
C ASP A 181 -21.99 -22.94 -0.37
N LYS A 182 -21.62 -24.12 -0.88
CA LYS A 182 -20.40 -24.85 -0.51
C LYS A 182 -19.14 -24.04 -0.83
N MET A 183 -19.13 -23.40 -2.00
CA MET A 183 -18.01 -22.56 -2.42
C MET A 183 -17.88 -21.34 -1.51
N ARG A 184 -19.01 -20.65 -1.25
CA ARG A 184 -19.07 -19.50 -0.33
C ARG A 184 -18.63 -19.90 1.08
N SER A 185 -19.05 -21.05 1.60
CA SER A 185 -18.71 -21.48 2.96
C SER A 185 -17.21 -21.77 3.16
N ARG A 186 -16.46 -22.09 2.10
CA ARG A 186 -15.00 -22.29 2.19
C ARG A 186 -14.25 -20.99 2.44
N VAL A 187 -14.74 -19.86 1.92
CA VAL A 187 -14.09 -18.54 2.07
C VAL A 187 -14.78 -17.64 3.09
N ARG A 188 -16.04 -17.92 3.43
CA ARG A 188 -16.80 -17.14 4.42
C ARG A 188 -16.16 -17.22 5.81
N ILE A 189 -16.09 -16.06 6.48
CA ILE A 189 -15.72 -15.96 7.89
C ILE A 189 -16.95 -16.38 8.71
N ASN A 190 -16.79 -17.35 9.61
CA ASN A 190 -17.92 -17.80 10.42
C ASN A 190 -18.44 -16.61 11.24
N LYS A 191 -19.75 -16.37 11.14
CA LYS A 191 -20.40 -15.27 11.84
C LYS A 191 -20.30 -15.39 13.34
N ASP A 192 -20.29 -16.62 13.85
CA ASP A 192 -20.27 -16.84 15.28
C ASP A 192 -18.95 -16.36 15.87
N TRP A 193 -17.83 -16.50 15.14
CA TRP A 193 -16.51 -16.04 15.59
C TRP A 193 -16.46 -14.53 15.85
N TYR A 194 -16.80 -13.69 14.87
CA TYR A 194 -16.73 -12.24 15.11
C TYR A 194 -17.88 -11.73 16.00
N ASN A 195 -19.00 -12.46 16.10
CA ASN A 195 -20.06 -12.12 17.05
C ASN A 195 -19.63 -12.40 18.50
N GLU A 196 -18.67 -13.30 18.74
CA GLU A 196 -18.11 -13.52 20.08
C GLU A 196 -17.43 -12.25 20.63
N PHE A 197 -16.94 -11.35 19.75
CA PHE A 197 -16.38 -10.06 20.17
C PHE A 197 -17.39 -9.16 20.88
N HIS A 198 -18.68 -9.23 20.55
CA HIS A 198 -19.72 -8.49 21.29
C HIS A 198 -19.80 -8.89 22.77
N ALA A 199 -19.42 -10.12 23.10
CA ALA A 199 -19.43 -10.60 24.47
C ALA A 199 -18.19 -10.12 25.24
N ILE A 200 -17.11 -9.75 24.56
CA ILE A 200 -15.84 -9.35 25.17
C ILE A 200 -15.85 -7.83 25.29
N GLN A 201 -16.24 -7.32 26.46
CA GLN A 201 -16.16 -5.88 26.76
C GLN A 201 -14.71 -5.49 27.07
N SER A 202 -14.36 -4.21 26.83
CA SER A 202 -13.01 -3.69 27.10
C SER A 202 -12.56 -3.95 28.54
N ASP A 203 -13.48 -3.88 29.51
CA ASP A 203 -13.18 -4.04 30.94
C ASP A 203 -12.84 -5.51 31.32
N ASP A 204 -13.34 -6.48 30.55
CA ASP A 204 -13.20 -7.92 30.83
C ASP A 204 -12.07 -8.57 30.01
N ILE A 205 -11.37 -7.80 29.16
CA ILE A 205 -10.41 -8.35 28.21
C ILE A 205 -9.24 -9.08 28.89
N LYS A 206 -8.87 -8.67 30.10
CA LYS A 206 -7.81 -9.33 30.89
C LYS A 206 -8.22 -10.73 31.32
N GLU A 207 -9.49 -10.90 31.69
CA GLU A 207 -10.04 -12.19 32.13
C GLU A 207 -10.34 -13.11 30.94
N ARG A 208 -10.75 -12.52 29.81
CA ARG A 208 -11.14 -13.23 28.58
C ARG A 208 -10.07 -13.19 27.48
N LYS A 209 -8.83 -12.85 27.85
CA LYS A 209 -7.68 -12.71 26.94
C LYS A 209 -7.50 -13.95 26.04
N GLN A 210 -7.57 -15.14 26.64
CA GLN A 210 -7.40 -16.39 25.92
C GLN A 210 -8.50 -16.63 24.89
N GLU A 211 -9.76 -16.35 25.26
CA GLU A 211 -10.90 -16.49 24.35
C GLU A 211 -10.79 -15.49 23.17
N ALA A 212 -10.40 -14.25 23.46
CA ALA A 212 -10.16 -13.24 22.43
C ALA A 212 -9.08 -13.68 21.45
N LEU A 213 -7.93 -14.17 21.94
CA LEU A 213 -6.84 -14.69 21.13
C LEU A 213 -7.28 -15.85 20.24
N GLU A 214 -8.01 -16.83 20.79
CA GLU A 214 -8.51 -17.97 20.02
C GLU A 214 -9.42 -17.56 18.86
N VAL A 215 -10.30 -16.58 19.10
CA VAL A 215 -11.19 -16.04 18.06
C VAL A 215 -10.39 -15.25 17.03
N LEU A 216 -9.44 -14.42 17.46
CA LEU A 216 -8.58 -13.63 16.59
C LEU A 216 -7.76 -14.52 15.64
N HIS A 217 -7.14 -15.60 16.13
CA HIS A 217 -6.42 -16.55 15.27
C HIS A 217 -7.35 -17.19 14.24
N LYS A 218 -8.54 -17.67 14.66
CA LYS A 218 -9.52 -18.25 13.72
C LYS A 218 -9.90 -17.27 12.60
N ILE A 219 -10.10 -16.00 12.95
CA ILE A 219 -10.41 -14.95 11.98
C ILE A 219 -9.20 -14.65 11.10
N HIS A 220 -8.01 -14.49 11.68
CA HIS A 220 -6.78 -14.20 10.96
C HIS A 220 -6.46 -15.30 9.93
N ASP A 221 -6.42 -16.56 10.36
CA ASP A 221 -6.19 -17.72 9.48
C ASP A 221 -7.21 -17.76 8.32
N ARG A 222 -8.45 -17.39 8.60
CA ARG A 222 -9.50 -17.33 7.59
C ARG A 222 -9.29 -16.19 6.60
N LEU A 223 -8.87 -15.02 7.07
CA LEU A 223 -8.51 -13.88 6.21
C LEU A 223 -7.33 -14.27 5.30
N MET A 224 -6.34 -15.00 5.80
CA MET A 224 -5.18 -15.44 5.02
C MET A 224 -5.53 -16.37 3.85
N LEU A 225 -6.72 -16.98 3.84
CA LEU A 225 -7.22 -17.70 2.66
C LEU A 225 -7.45 -16.77 1.46
N TYR A 226 -7.68 -15.47 1.66
CA TYR A 226 -7.95 -14.53 0.56
C TYR A 226 -6.70 -14.19 -0.25
N ALA A 227 -5.52 -14.36 0.34
CA ALA A 227 -4.24 -14.23 -0.35
C ALA A 227 -3.89 -15.45 -1.23
N LYS A 228 -4.59 -16.59 -1.04
CA LYS A 228 -4.40 -17.81 -1.83
C LYS A 228 -5.10 -17.73 -3.18
N LYS A 229 -4.59 -18.50 -4.13
CA LYS A 229 -5.19 -18.63 -5.46
C LYS A 229 -6.54 -19.35 -5.40
N GLU A 230 -7.46 -19.01 -6.29
CA GLU A 230 -8.76 -19.66 -6.35
C GLU A 230 -8.65 -21.19 -6.54
N ASN A 231 -7.70 -21.67 -7.34
CA ASN A 231 -7.49 -23.11 -7.58
C ASN A 231 -6.85 -23.88 -6.41
N GLU A 232 -6.37 -23.19 -5.38
CA GLU A 232 -5.94 -23.81 -4.13
C GLU A 232 -7.13 -24.08 -3.19
N ILE A 233 -8.26 -23.37 -3.37
CA ILE A 233 -9.43 -23.41 -2.47
C ILE A 233 -10.66 -24.05 -3.13
N PHE A 234 -10.81 -23.87 -4.43
CA PHE A 234 -11.93 -24.37 -5.21
C PHE A 234 -11.49 -25.47 -6.16
N SER A 235 -12.39 -26.43 -6.40
CA SER A 235 -12.15 -27.48 -7.37
C SER A 235 -12.31 -26.97 -8.80
N ASP A 236 -11.66 -27.62 -9.77
CA ASP A 236 -11.80 -27.31 -11.20
C ASP A 236 -13.26 -27.27 -11.67
N ALA A 237 -14.11 -28.15 -11.12
CA ALA A 237 -15.52 -28.19 -11.45
C ALA A 237 -16.26 -26.93 -10.97
N GLU A 238 -15.93 -26.44 -9.78
CA GLU A 238 -16.47 -25.18 -9.25
C GLU A 238 -15.98 -23.98 -10.09
N LEU A 239 -14.68 -23.91 -10.40
CA LEU A 239 -14.09 -22.83 -11.19
C LEU A 239 -14.66 -22.74 -12.61
N LYS A 240 -14.88 -23.88 -13.27
CA LYS A 240 -15.53 -23.96 -14.59
C LYS A 240 -17.01 -23.58 -14.55
N GLY A 241 -17.64 -23.71 -13.37
CA GLY A 241 -19.03 -23.33 -13.14
C GLY A 241 -19.23 -21.81 -13.05
N LEU A 242 -18.19 -21.06 -12.69
CA LEU A 242 -18.23 -19.61 -12.53
C LEU A 242 -18.39 -18.88 -13.87
N LYS A 243 -19.22 -17.85 -13.88
CA LYS A 243 -19.60 -17.08 -15.07
C LYS A 243 -19.71 -15.59 -14.71
N ASN A 244 -19.48 -14.73 -15.70
CA ASN A 244 -19.63 -13.27 -15.57
C ASN A 244 -18.77 -12.65 -14.45
N LEU A 245 -17.62 -13.26 -14.16
CA LEU A 245 -16.60 -12.71 -13.28
C LEU A 245 -15.35 -12.39 -14.12
N VAL A 246 -14.72 -11.27 -13.83
CA VAL A 246 -13.39 -10.93 -14.35
C VAL A 246 -12.38 -11.65 -13.48
N ARG A 247 -11.83 -12.76 -14.01
CA ARG A 247 -10.84 -13.63 -13.36
C ARG A 247 -10.14 -14.52 -14.40
N ASP A 248 -8.99 -15.07 -14.04
CA ASP A 248 -8.28 -16.14 -14.76
C ASP A 248 -9.06 -17.46 -14.67
N LYS A 249 -9.42 -18.09 -15.80
CA LYS A 249 -10.36 -19.24 -15.80
C LYS A 249 -9.80 -20.46 -15.08
N GLU A 250 -8.49 -20.61 -15.09
CA GLU A 250 -7.70 -21.65 -14.45
C GLU A 250 -7.54 -21.40 -12.94
N GLY A 251 -8.03 -20.26 -12.43
CA GLY A 251 -8.07 -19.93 -11.00
C GLY A 251 -6.71 -19.51 -10.44
N ASN A 252 -5.83 -18.94 -11.28
CA ASN A 252 -4.51 -18.48 -10.85
C ASN A 252 -4.54 -17.14 -10.11
N ASP A 253 -5.65 -16.41 -10.19
CA ASP A 253 -5.85 -15.17 -9.44
C ASP A 253 -6.06 -15.45 -7.95
N LYS A 254 -5.60 -14.53 -7.10
CA LYS A 254 -5.90 -14.59 -5.67
C LYS A 254 -7.38 -14.27 -5.46
N ILE A 255 -7.96 -14.88 -4.44
CA ILE A 255 -9.38 -14.64 -4.09
C ILE A 255 -9.64 -13.15 -3.84
N ILE A 256 -8.74 -12.45 -3.15
CA ILE A 256 -8.87 -11.01 -2.89
C ILE A 256 -8.88 -10.18 -4.18
N ASP A 257 -8.05 -10.53 -5.16
CA ASP A 257 -7.98 -9.82 -6.45
C ASP A 257 -9.29 -9.99 -7.23
N VAL A 258 -9.87 -11.20 -7.19
CA VAL A 258 -11.19 -11.47 -7.78
C VAL A 258 -12.27 -10.63 -7.07
N PHE A 259 -12.19 -10.45 -5.76
CA PHE A 259 -13.15 -9.58 -5.05
C PHE A 259 -13.02 -8.11 -5.47
N LEU A 260 -11.79 -7.59 -5.55
CA LEU A 260 -11.51 -6.20 -5.90
C LEU A 260 -12.01 -5.80 -7.28
N VAL A 261 -11.89 -6.69 -8.26
CA VAL A 261 -12.29 -6.39 -9.64
C VAL A 261 -13.80 -6.55 -9.85
N ASN A 262 -14.46 -7.40 -9.06
CA ASN A 262 -15.87 -7.77 -9.27
C ASN A 262 -16.86 -7.11 -8.31
N ASP A 263 -16.39 -6.37 -7.29
CA ASP A 263 -17.21 -5.63 -6.34
C ASP A 263 -16.85 -4.14 -6.34
N ARG A 264 -17.80 -3.27 -5.97
CA ARG A 264 -17.59 -1.81 -5.96
C ARG A 264 -17.28 -1.26 -4.58
N ASP A 265 -17.46 -2.07 -3.54
CA ASP A 265 -17.11 -1.68 -2.19
C ASP A 265 -15.58 -1.61 -2.03
N PRO A 266 -15.04 -0.88 -1.05
CA PRO A 266 -13.61 -0.80 -0.77
C PRO A 266 -13.09 -2.09 -0.12
N VAL A 267 -13.09 -3.20 -0.87
CA VAL A 267 -12.73 -4.54 -0.37
C VAL A 267 -11.32 -4.57 0.22
N GLU A 268 -10.37 -3.87 -0.41
CA GLU A 268 -8.98 -3.81 0.03
C GLU A 268 -8.89 -3.24 1.45
N HIS A 269 -9.61 -2.14 1.70
CA HIS A 269 -9.66 -1.51 3.01
C HIS A 269 -10.24 -2.45 4.08
N TYR A 270 -11.27 -3.25 3.74
CA TYR A 270 -11.82 -4.23 4.67
C TYR A 270 -10.82 -5.35 4.97
N TYR A 271 -10.17 -5.87 3.93
CA TYR A 271 -9.23 -6.97 4.06
C TYR A 271 -7.95 -6.57 4.80
N VAL A 272 -7.23 -5.56 4.28
CA VAL A 272 -5.97 -5.07 4.87
C VAL A 272 -6.23 -4.57 6.29
N GLY A 273 -7.31 -3.81 6.50
CA GLY A 273 -7.65 -3.31 7.81
C GLY A 273 -8.03 -4.39 8.82
N ALA A 274 -8.63 -5.51 8.38
CA ALA A 274 -8.92 -6.63 9.28
C ALA A 274 -7.66 -7.44 9.60
N VAL A 275 -6.83 -7.75 8.59
CA VAL A 275 -5.58 -8.50 8.76
C VAL A 275 -4.63 -7.77 9.71
N ASP A 276 -4.38 -6.49 9.46
CA ASP A 276 -3.45 -5.70 10.27
C ASP A 276 -3.98 -5.52 11.70
N ALA A 277 -5.27 -5.20 11.87
CA ALA A 277 -5.87 -5.09 13.20
C ALA A 277 -5.82 -6.41 13.97
N SER A 278 -6.16 -7.54 13.34
CA SER A 278 -6.07 -8.86 13.98
C SER A 278 -4.64 -9.18 14.41
N ARG A 279 -3.66 -8.97 13.53
CA ARG A 279 -2.25 -9.23 13.83
C ARG A 279 -1.74 -8.37 14.98
N ARG A 280 -2.02 -7.06 14.96
CA ARG A 280 -1.62 -6.15 16.05
C ARG A 280 -2.24 -6.55 17.38
N LEU A 281 -3.52 -6.91 17.39
CA LEU A 281 -4.20 -7.38 18.60
C LEU A 281 -3.62 -8.69 19.12
N ILE A 282 -3.34 -9.65 18.25
CA ILE A 282 -2.70 -10.91 18.64
C ILE A 282 -1.35 -10.61 19.29
N ALA A 283 -0.49 -9.84 18.62
CA ALA A 283 0.84 -9.51 19.13
C ALA A 283 0.79 -8.73 20.46
N GLU A 284 -0.18 -7.84 20.65
CA GLU A 284 -0.36 -7.14 21.93
C GLU A 284 -0.83 -8.09 23.03
N LEU A 285 -1.88 -8.88 22.74
CA LEU A 285 -2.45 -9.80 23.70
C LEU A 285 -1.46 -10.90 24.05
N GLU A 286 -0.55 -11.32 23.18
CA GLU A 286 0.47 -12.33 23.51
C GLU A 286 1.57 -11.81 24.43
N LYS A 287 1.68 -10.49 24.65
CA LYS A 287 2.65 -9.95 25.62
C LYS A 287 2.40 -10.50 27.03
N PRO A 288 3.49 -10.81 27.77
CA PRO A 288 3.42 -11.38 29.11
C PRO A 288 2.86 -10.42 30.16
#